data_AF-K1TIL6-F1
#
_entry.id   AF-K1TIL6-F1
#
_cell.length_a   1.000
_cell.length_b   1.000
_cell.length_c   1.000
_cell.angle_alpha   90.00
_cell.angle_beta   90.00
_cell.angle_gamma   90.00
#
_symmetry.space_group_name_H-M   'P 1'
#
loop_
_entity.id
_entity.type
_entity.pdbx_description
1 polymer ?
#
loop_
_entity_poly.entity_id
_entity_poly.type
_entity_poly.pdbx_seq_one_letter_code
_entity_poly.pdbx_strand_id
1 'polypeptide(L)'
;MVALLGLTIWAVFKDQDFGVILHTLSQIAPGFLLAGFILVIVYVCSESVIIKYLLSTVQIKVPLFNCIRYSFVGFFYSCITPSATGGQPMQIYYMKKQNIDIPTATIILMLVTIEYKFVLVFIGLAVAIFGQDLITTLSVDVQFFLYLGIALNVFCVLFMSLLVFLPGTAKYLITKGFALLKKIHLMKEKNNRTERLEQSMETYKGASRFLKENKLAIFNTTIISFIQRFFLFAITYVVYRSFGLNTETFFTITILQAVI
;
A
#
# COMPACT_ATOMS: atom_id res chain seq x y z
N MET A 1 -9.62 -20.48 4.05
CA MET A 1 -8.48 -19.97 3.26
C MET A 1 -7.93 -21.02 2.30
N VAL A 2 -7.54 -22.22 2.78
CA VAL A 2 -7.16 -23.34 1.89
C VAL A 2 -8.29 -23.75 0.94
N ALA A 3 -9.54 -23.79 1.40
CA ALA A 3 -10.69 -24.06 0.53
C ALA A 3 -10.94 -22.96 -0.52
N LEU A 4 -10.60 -21.70 -0.23
CA LEU A 4 -10.76 -20.55 -1.12
C LEU A 4 -9.63 -20.52 -2.17
N LEU A 5 -8.41 -20.85 -1.76
CA LEU A 5 -7.27 -21.13 -2.65
C LEU A 5 -7.56 -22.33 -3.55
N GLY A 6 -8.09 -23.42 -3.00
CA GLY A 6 -8.48 -24.60 -3.76
C GLY A 6 -9.59 -24.32 -4.78
N LEU A 7 -10.60 -23.53 -4.40
CA LEU A 7 -11.68 -23.11 -5.30
C LEU A 7 -11.22 -22.13 -6.39
N THR A 8 -10.31 -21.21 -6.07
CA THR A 8 -9.75 -20.28 -7.07
C THR A 8 -8.82 -21.00 -8.04
N ILE A 9 -7.97 -21.91 -7.56
CA ILE A 9 -7.16 -22.79 -8.41
C ILE A 9 -8.09 -23.63 -9.29
N TRP A 10 -9.09 -24.29 -8.72
CA TRP A 10 -10.05 -25.08 -9.50
C TRP A 10 -10.80 -24.23 -10.52
N ALA A 11 -11.30 -23.04 -10.15
CA ALA A 11 -12.03 -22.15 -11.05
C ALA A 11 -11.15 -21.55 -12.16
N VAL A 12 -9.88 -21.27 -11.88
CA VAL A 12 -8.92 -20.75 -12.88
C VAL A 12 -8.46 -21.85 -13.84
N PHE A 13 -8.25 -23.08 -13.34
CA PHE A 13 -7.73 -24.19 -14.13
C PHE A 13 -8.79 -25.10 -14.76
N LYS A 14 -10.07 -24.93 -14.45
CA LYS A 14 -11.14 -25.76 -15.03
C LYS A 14 -11.40 -25.47 -16.51
N ASP A 15 -11.08 -24.25 -16.97
CA ASP A 15 -11.43 -23.76 -18.32
C ASP A 15 -10.25 -23.13 -19.09
N GLN A 16 -9.00 -23.28 -18.63
CA GLN A 16 -7.80 -22.70 -19.27
C GLN A 16 -6.80 -23.79 -19.67
N ASP A 17 -6.63 -23.99 -20.98
CA ASP A 17 -5.62 -24.90 -21.53
C ASP A 17 -4.21 -24.39 -21.22
N PHE A 18 -3.45 -25.16 -20.44
CA PHE A 18 -2.03 -24.85 -20.14
C PHE A 18 -1.19 -24.62 -21.41
N GLY A 19 -1.55 -25.29 -22.52
CA GLY A 19 -0.92 -25.10 -23.83
C GLY A 19 -1.11 -23.70 -24.41
N VAL A 20 -2.28 -23.09 -24.21
CA VAL A 20 -2.57 -21.72 -24.68
C VAL A 20 -1.78 -20.70 -23.87
N ILE A 21 -1.61 -20.90 -22.56
CA ILE A 21 -0.80 -20.03 -21.70
C ILE A 21 0.67 -20.08 -22.11
N LEU A 22 1.22 -21.30 -22.33
CA LEU A 22 2.62 -21.47 -22.73
C LEU A 22 2.89 -20.88 -24.12
N HIS A 23 1.96 -21.09 -25.07
CA HIS A 23 2.06 -20.53 -26.41
C HIS A 23 1.97 -19.00 -26.39
N THR A 24 1.05 -18.43 -25.60
CA THR A 24 0.94 -16.96 -25.44
C THR A 24 2.22 -16.38 -24.83
N LEU A 25 2.79 -17.02 -23.80
CA LEU A 25 4.07 -16.62 -23.21
C LEU A 25 5.23 -16.67 -24.22
N SER A 26 5.25 -17.66 -25.10
CA SER A 26 6.28 -17.79 -26.15
C SER A 26 6.19 -16.71 -27.24
N GLN A 27 5.02 -16.08 -27.38
CA GLN A 27 4.78 -14.98 -28.32
C GLN A 27 5.08 -13.60 -27.73
N ILE A 28 5.28 -13.49 -26.41
CA ILE A 28 5.62 -12.22 -25.76
C ILE A 28 7.06 -11.83 -26.11
N ALA A 29 7.25 -10.64 -26.66
CA ALA A 29 8.59 -10.15 -26.94
C ALA A 29 9.40 -9.96 -25.63
N PRO A 30 10.62 -10.52 -25.52
CA PRO A 30 11.40 -10.50 -24.29
C PRO A 30 11.75 -9.07 -23.81
N GLY A 31 11.74 -8.09 -24.73
CA GLY A 31 11.94 -6.68 -24.38
C GLY A 31 10.86 -6.13 -23.44
N PHE A 32 9.59 -6.52 -23.58
CA PHE A 32 8.53 -6.08 -22.67
C PHE A 32 8.66 -6.72 -21.29
N LEU A 33 9.09 -7.98 -21.21
CA LEU A 33 9.35 -8.67 -19.94
C LEU A 33 10.51 -8.01 -19.19
N LEU A 34 11.60 -7.69 -19.90
CA LEU A 34 12.74 -6.98 -19.30
C LEU A 34 12.36 -5.57 -18.83
N ALA A 35 11.60 -4.83 -19.64
CA ALA A 35 11.10 -3.50 -19.26
C ALA A 35 10.19 -3.56 -18.02
N GLY A 36 9.25 -4.51 -17.98
CA GLY A 36 8.38 -4.74 -16.82
C GLY A 36 9.18 -5.09 -15.57
N PHE A 37 10.18 -5.96 -15.69
CA PHE A 37 11.06 -6.33 -14.58
C PHE A 37 11.83 -5.12 -14.03
N ILE A 38 12.44 -4.31 -14.89
CA ILE A 38 13.15 -3.09 -14.48
C ILE A 38 12.20 -2.12 -13.77
N LEU A 39 10.99 -1.92 -14.31
CA LEU A 39 10.00 -1.04 -13.69
C LEU A 39 9.57 -1.54 -12.29
N VAL A 40 9.43 -2.85 -12.09
CA VAL A 40 9.14 -3.43 -10.76
C VAL A 40 10.26 -3.12 -9.78
N ILE A 41 11.53 -3.27 -10.18
CA ILE A 41 12.67 -2.95 -9.32
C ILE A 41 12.67 -1.46 -8.96
N VAL A 42 12.46 -0.58 -9.93
CA VAL A 42 12.38 0.87 -9.69
C VAL A 42 11.21 1.22 -8.77
N TYR A 43 10.06 0.59 -8.96
CA TYR A 43 8.88 0.76 -8.10
C TYR A 43 9.17 0.37 -6.65
N VAL A 44 9.78 -0.79 -6.41
CA VAL A 44 10.13 -1.27 -5.06
C VAL A 44 11.19 -0.38 -4.42
N CYS A 45 12.23 0.00 -5.17
CA CYS A 45 13.29 0.88 -4.68
C CYS A 45 12.77 2.29 -4.33
N SER A 46 11.76 2.79 -5.05
CA SER A 46 11.14 4.09 -4.76
C SER A 46 10.47 4.10 -3.38
N GLU A 47 9.80 3.01 -2.98
CA GLU A 47 9.27 2.87 -1.62
C GLU A 47 10.38 2.96 -0.57
N SER A 48 11.51 2.33 -0.84
CA SER A 48 12.66 2.31 0.07
C SER A 48 13.25 3.70 0.28
N VAL A 49 13.22 4.54 -0.75
CA VAL A 49 13.62 5.95 -0.66
C VAL A 49 12.66 6.73 0.23
N ILE A 50 11.34 6.52 0.08
CA ILE A 50 10.33 7.15 0.94
C ILE A 50 10.55 6.75 2.40
N ILE A 51 10.67 5.45 2.69
CA ILE A 51 10.92 4.94 4.05
C ILE A 51 12.20 5.54 4.64
N LYS A 52 13.30 5.60 3.85
CA LYS A 52 14.56 6.20 4.29
C LYS A 52 14.40 7.69 4.62
N TYR A 53 13.66 8.41 3.79
CA TYR A 53 13.44 9.85 3.95
C TYR A 53 12.63 10.13 5.22
N LEU A 54 11.56 9.36 5.46
CA LEU A 54 10.73 9.46 6.66
C LEU A 54 11.51 9.09 7.93
N LEU A 55 12.30 8.01 7.90
CA LEU A 55 13.19 7.63 9.01
C LEU A 55 14.21 8.73 9.32
N SER A 56 14.80 9.34 8.29
CA SER A 56 15.77 10.43 8.46
C SER A 56 15.10 11.67 9.07
N THR A 57 13.82 11.90 8.78
CA THR A 57 13.05 13.04 9.32
C THR A 57 12.84 12.89 10.84
N VAL A 58 12.64 11.67 11.33
CA VAL A 58 12.56 11.36 12.77
C VAL A 58 13.94 11.10 13.41
N GLN A 59 15.02 11.55 12.77
CA GLN A 59 16.41 11.44 13.24
C GLN A 59 16.94 9.99 13.34
N ILE A 60 16.34 9.04 12.63
CA ILE A 60 16.79 7.64 12.59
C ILE A 60 17.56 7.40 11.29
N LYS A 61 18.89 7.25 11.40
CA LYS A 61 19.77 7.00 10.25
C LYS A 61 19.79 5.51 9.91
N VAL A 62 19.27 5.17 8.74
CA VAL A 62 19.28 3.78 8.21
C VAL A 62 19.88 3.77 6.81
N PRO A 63 20.79 2.83 6.50
CA PRO A 63 21.34 2.71 5.17
C PRO A 63 20.23 2.31 4.17
N LEU A 64 20.28 2.87 2.96
CA LEU A 64 19.25 2.63 1.93
C LEU A 64 19.07 1.13 1.65
N PHE A 65 20.14 0.35 1.69
CA PHE A 65 20.10 -1.09 1.50
C PHE A 65 19.20 -1.82 2.51
N ASN A 66 19.14 -1.35 3.75
CA ASN A 66 18.22 -1.92 4.74
C ASN A 66 16.78 -1.49 4.46
N CYS A 67 16.54 -0.27 3.99
CA CYS A 67 15.21 0.15 3.54
C CYS A 67 14.72 -0.67 2.33
N ILE A 68 15.62 -0.99 1.40
CA ILE A 68 15.34 -1.89 0.27
C ILE A 68 14.87 -3.26 0.78
N ARG A 69 15.56 -3.84 1.76
CA ARG A 69 15.12 -5.09 2.39
C ARG A 69 13.73 -4.97 3.01
N TYR A 70 13.41 -3.86 3.67
CA TYR A 70 12.07 -3.64 4.22
C TYR A 70 11.01 -3.61 3.11
N SER A 71 11.21 -2.86 2.03
CA SER A 71 10.27 -2.79 0.92
C SER A 71 10.07 -4.17 0.27
N PHE A 72 11.14 -4.90 -0.04
CA PHE A 72 11.04 -6.25 -0.62
C PHE A 72 10.30 -7.23 0.30
N VAL A 73 10.60 -7.22 1.60
CA VAL A 73 9.86 -8.04 2.58
C VAL A 73 8.39 -7.64 2.62
N GLY A 74 8.09 -6.34 2.62
CA GLY A 74 6.72 -5.84 2.59
C GLY A 74 5.94 -6.36 1.39
N PHE A 75 6.47 -6.16 0.18
CA PHE A 75 5.82 -6.63 -1.04
C PHE A 75 5.69 -8.15 -1.09
N PHE A 76 6.75 -8.89 -0.73
CA PHE A 76 6.70 -10.35 -0.72
C PHE A 76 5.60 -10.87 0.21
N TYR A 77 5.55 -10.36 1.45
CA TYR A 77 4.53 -10.78 2.41
C TYR A 77 3.13 -10.28 2.03
N SER A 78 3.00 -9.13 1.37
CA SER A 78 1.72 -8.69 0.79
C SER A 78 1.25 -9.60 -0.35
N CYS A 79 2.15 -10.14 -1.18
CA CYS A 79 1.78 -11.05 -2.26
C CYS A 79 1.35 -12.44 -1.77
N ILE A 80 1.94 -12.95 -0.67
CA ILE A 80 1.60 -14.29 -0.15
C ILE A 80 0.43 -14.26 0.84
N THR A 81 0.09 -13.10 1.40
CA THR A 81 -0.97 -13.01 2.40
C THR A 81 -2.31 -12.60 1.79
N PRO A 82 -3.42 -13.18 2.27
CA PRO A 82 -4.76 -12.76 1.90
C PRO A 82 -4.95 -11.26 2.16
N SER A 83 -5.56 -10.56 1.21
CA SER A 83 -5.85 -9.11 1.31
C SER A 83 -4.62 -8.23 1.48
N ALA A 84 -3.42 -8.69 1.10
CA ALA A 84 -2.16 -7.96 1.17
C ALA A 84 -1.78 -7.39 2.55
N THR A 85 -2.40 -7.91 3.62
CA THR A 85 -2.30 -7.34 4.98
C THR A 85 -1.00 -7.72 5.70
N GLY A 86 -0.29 -8.74 5.24
CA GLY A 86 0.94 -9.24 5.88
C GLY A 86 2.20 -8.39 5.64
N GLY A 87 2.20 -7.52 4.64
CA GLY A 87 3.39 -6.73 4.30
C GLY A 87 3.83 -5.77 5.41
N GLN A 88 2.91 -4.92 5.88
CA GLN A 88 3.21 -3.90 6.89
C GLN A 88 3.62 -4.51 8.25
N PRO A 89 2.92 -5.53 8.80
CA PRO A 89 3.38 -6.19 10.02
C PRO A 89 4.79 -6.77 9.90
N MET A 90 5.12 -7.36 8.74
CA MET A 90 6.44 -7.94 8.54
C MET A 90 7.53 -6.87 8.40
N GLN A 91 7.22 -5.74 7.74
CA GLN A 91 8.11 -4.58 7.71
C GLN A 91 8.41 -4.07 9.13
N ILE A 92 7.38 -3.91 9.98
CA ILE A 92 7.55 -3.50 11.39
C ILE A 92 8.44 -4.49 12.15
N TYR A 93 8.23 -5.80 11.95
CA TYR A 93 9.05 -6.83 12.58
C TYR A 93 10.54 -6.72 12.19
N TYR A 94 10.83 -6.52 10.90
CA TYR A 94 12.21 -6.34 10.42
C TYR A 94 12.83 -5.02 10.89
N MET A 95 12.05 -3.93 10.93
CA MET A 95 12.48 -2.65 11.50
C MET A 95 12.82 -2.79 12.99
N LYS A 96 12.01 -3.54 13.74
CA LYS A 96 12.27 -3.83 15.16
C LYS A 96 13.56 -4.62 15.37
N LYS A 97 13.88 -5.57 14.49
CA LYS A 97 15.15 -6.30 14.51
C LYS A 97 16.38 -5.38 14.30
N GLN A 98 16.18 -4.20 13.71
CA GLN A 98 17.21 -3.17 13.54
C GLN A 98 17.11 -2.04 14.57
N ASN A 99 16.52 -2.29 15.74
CA ASN A 99 16.38 -1.35 16.85
C ASN A 99 15.51 -0.11 16.57
N ILE A 100 14.69 -0.12 15.51
CA ILE A 100 13.65 0.89 15.32
C ILE A 100 12.49 0.51 16.24
N ASP A 101 11.96 1.47 17.00
CA ASP A 101 10.82 1.22 17.87
C ASP A 101 9.55 0.96 17.05
N ILE A 102 8.69 0.06 17.56
CA ILE A 102 7.45 -0.34 16.88
C ILE A 102 6.53 0.86 16.61
N PRO A 103 6.33 1.80 17.56
CA PRO A 103 5.50 3.00 17.33
C PRO A 103 5.98 3.85 16.15
N THR A 104 7.28 4.14 16.06
CA THR A 104 7.87 4.92 14.96
C THR A 104 7.77 4.18 13.64
N ALA A 105 8.10 2.88 13.61
CA ALA A 105 7.92 2.05 12.41
C ALA A 105 6.46 2.06 11.93
N THR A 106 5.51 1.94 12.86
CA THR A 106 4.07 1.96 12.55
C THR A 106 3.65 3.29 11.94
N ILE A 107 4.09 4.43 12.49
CA ILE A 107 3.76 5.74 11.92
C ILE A 107 4.35 5.92 10.52
N ILE A 108 5.60 5.52 10.33
CA ILE A 108 6.27 5.65 9.03
C ILE A 108 5.53 4.84 7.96
N LEU A 109 5.19 3.59 8.26
CA LEU A 109 4.45 2.76 7.30
C LEU A 109 3.00 3.22 7.10
N MET A 110 2.35 3.76 8.14
CA MET A 110 1.04 4.40 7.97
C MET A 110 1.14 5.64 7.09
N LEU A 111 2.22 6.42 7.18
CA LEU A 111 2.42 7.59 6.33
C LEU A 111 2.67 7.18 4.87
N VAL A 112 3.54 6.20 4.62
CA VAL A 112 3.68 5.57 3.29
C VAL A 112 2.31 5.13 2.75
N THR A 113 1.47 4.58 3.64
CA THR A 113 0.12 4.12 3.29
C THR A 113 -0.81 5.26 2.89
N ILE A 114 -0.82 6.32 3.69
CA ILE A 114 -1.61 7.51 3.43
C ILE A 114 -1.16 8.15 2.12
N GLU A 115 0.14 8.28 1.88
CA GLU A 115 0.68 8.90 0.67
C GLU A 115 0.28 8.14 -0.59
N TYR A 116 0.40 6.80 -0.62
CA TYR A 116 -0.04 6.06 -1.80
C TYR A 116 -1.56 6.16 -2.01
N LYS A 117 -2.36 6.11 -0.94
CA LYS A 117 -3.82 6.24 -1.06
C LYS A 117 -4.22 7.64 -1.46
N PHE A 118 -3.49 8.65 -1.02
CA PHE A 118 -3.69 10.03 -1.42
C PHE A 118 -3.46 10.21 -2.92
N VAL A 119 -2.39 9.62 -3.47
CA VAL A 119 -2.14 9.60 -4.92
C VAL A 119 -3.30 8.92 -5.66
N LEU A 120 -3.81 7.79 -5.15
CA LEU A 120 -4.95 7.11 -5.76
C LEU A 120 -6.23 7.94 -5.74
N VAL A 121 -6.53 8.58 -4.61
CA VAL A 121 -7.67 9.49 -4.49
C VAL A 121 -7.53 10.68 -5.43
N PHE A 122 -6.34 11.27 -5.53
CA PHE A 122 -6.09 12.40 -6.42
C PHE A 122 -6.33 12.03 -7.88
N ILE A 123 -5.83 10.87 -8.30
CA ILE A 123 -6.03 10.36 -9.66
C ILE A 123 -7.50 9.99 -9.88
N GLY A 124 -8.13 9.30 -8.94
CA GLY A 124 -9.56 8.94 -9.02
C GLY A 124 -10.46 10.18 -9.12
N LEU A 125 -10.17 11.24 -8.37
CA LEU A 125 -10.90 12.51 -8.46
C LEU A 125 -10.63 13.23 -9.78
N ALA A 126 -9.39 13.29 -10.26
CA ALA A 126 -9.07 13.86 -11.56
C ALA A 126 -9.84 13.14 -12.67
N VAL A 127 -9.94 11.82 -12.60
CA VAL A 127 -10.72 11.00 -13.52
C VAL A 127 -12.22 11.26 -13.39
N ALA A 128 -12.75 11.37 -12.17
CA ALA A 128 -14.16 11.69 -11.97
C ALA A 128 -14.54 13.07 -12.54
N ILE A 129 -13.60 14.02 -12.59
CA ILE A 129 -13.86 15.37 -13.12
C ILE A 129 -13.62 15.42 -14.64
N PHE A 130 -12.50 14.90 -15.12
CA PHE A 130 -12.06 15.05 -16.52
C PHE A 130 -12.38 13.85 -17.41
N GLY A 131 -12.63 12.68 -16.83
CA GLY A 131 -12.86 11.41 -17.54
C GLY A 131 -14.33 11.05 -17.73
N GLN A 132 -15.25 12.01 -17.61
CA GLN A 132 -16.70 11.77 -17.74
C GLN A 132 -17.08 11.10 -19.07
N ASP A 133 -16.39 11.44 -20.17
CA ASP A 133 -16.60 10.80 -21.48
C ASP A 133 -16.27 9.30 -21.45
N LEU A 134 -15.27 8.88 -20.68
CA LEU A 134 -14.94 7.46 -20.52
C LEU A 134 -15.89 6.80 -19.50
N ILE A 135 -16.23 7.48 -18.41
CA ILE A 135 -17.13 6.98 -17.37
C ILE A 135 -18.51 6.69 -17.96
N THR A 136 -19.04 7.55 -18.84
CA THR A 136 -20.36 7.36 -19.46
C THR A 136 -20.42 6.18 -20.43
N THR A 137 -19.28 5.77 -21.01
CA THR A 137 -19.19 4.54 -21.82
C THR A 137 -19.18 3.25 -21.00
N LEU A 138 -18.90 3.35 -19.69
CA LEU A 138 -18.93 2.21 -18.77
C LEU A 138 -20.38 1.92 -18.33
N SER A 139 -20.71 0.66 -18.10
CA SER A 139 -22.03 0.24 -17.60
C SER A 139 -22.35 0.90 -16.25
N VAL A 140 -23.63 1.16 -16.00
CA VAL A 140 -24.11 1.85 -14.77
C VAL A 140 -23.59 1.19 -13.50
N ASP A 141 -23.52 -0.15 -13.46
CA ASP A 141 -22.97 -0.88 -12.32
C ASP A 141 -21.49 -0.56 -12.07
N VAL A 142 -20.69 -0.48 -13.14
CA VAL A 142 -19.25 -0.17 -13.05
C VAL A 142 -19.04 1.28 -12.59
N GLN A 143 -19.88 2.21 -13.04
CA GLN A 143 -19.85 3.59 -12.57
C GLN A 143 -20.15 3.67 -11.06
N PHE A 144 -21.16 2.93 -10.57
CA PHE A 144 -21.47 2.87 -9.15
C PHE A 144 -20.29 2.38 -8.32
N PHE A 145 -19.64 1.28 -8.74
CA PHE A 145 -18.45 0.77 -8.05
C PHE A 145 -17.26 1.72 -8.12
N LEU A 146 -17.10 2.46 -9.22
CA LEU A 146 -16.07 3.49 -9.37
C LEU A 146 -16.24 4.61 -8.33
N TYR A 147 -17.44 5.21 -8.24
CA TYR A 147 -17.70 6.27 -7.26
C TYR A 147 -17.64 5.77 -5.82
N LEU A 148 -18.14 4.55 -5.57
CA LEU A 148 -18.03 3.91 -4.26
C LEU A 148 -16.56 3.67 -3.86
N GLY A 149 -15.73 3.18 -4.78
CA GLY A 149 -14.30 2.97 -4.56
C GLY A 149 -13.56 4.27 -4.24
N ILE A 150 -13.83 5.34 -5.00
CA ILE A 150 -13.27 6.68 -4.71
C ILE A 150 -13.73 7.16 -3.32
N ALA A 151 -15.02 7.05 -3.00
CA ALA A 151 -15.55 7.49 -1.71
C ALA A 151 -14.93 6.71 -0.53
N LEU A 152 -14.79 5.39 -0.66
CA LEU A 152 -14.14 4.55 0.34
C LEU A 152 -12.65 4.87 0.50
N ASN A 153 -11.95 5.16 -0.60
CA ASN A 153 -10.56 5.57 -0.56
C ASN A 153 -10.38 6.93 0.11
N VAL A 154 -11.22 7.93 -0.21
CA VAL A 154 -11.25 9.23 0.47
C VAL A 154 -11.48 9.05 1.97
N PHE A 155 -12.49 8.26 2.34
CA PHE A 155 -12.79 7.96 3.74
C PHE A 155 -11.58 7.30 4.45
N CYS A 156 -10.94 6.32 3.81
CA CYS A 156 -9.75 5.65 4.34
C CYS A 156 -8.59 6.62 4.56
N VAL A 157 -8.29 7.49 3.58
CA VAL A 157 -7.19 8.46 3.67
C VAL A 157 -7.44 9.45 4.81
N LEU A 158 -8.65 9.98 4.90
CA LEU A 158 -9.02 10.92 5.97
C LEU A 158 -8.92 10.25 7.35
N PHE A 159 -9.43 9.02 7.48
CA PHE A 159 -9.37 8.28 8.74
C PHE A 159 -7.93 7.98 9.17
N MET A 160 -7.07 7.48 8.26
CA MET A 160 -5.66 7.22 8.57
C MET A 160 -4.88 8.50 8.87
N SER A 161 -5.12 9.58 8.11
CA SER A 161 -4.50 10.88 8.36
C SER A 161 -4.87 11.41 9.75
N LEU A 162 -6.13 11.26 10.16
CA LEU A 162 -6.57 11.62 11.50
C LEU A 162 -5.83 10.81 12.56
N LEU A 163 -5.63 9.50 12.37
CA LEU A 163 -4.86 8.68 13.33
C LEU A 163 -3.39 9.10 13.43
N VAL A 164 -2.77 9.46 12.31
CA VAL A 164 -1.37 9.91 12.29
C VAL A 164 -1.22 11.30 12.91
N PHE A 165 -2.09 12.25 12.60
CA PHE A 165 -1.95 13.65 13.03
C PHE A 165 -2.65 13.99 14.36
N LEU A 166 -3.63 13.18 14.79
CA LEU A 166 -4.26 13.25 16.12
C LEU A 166 -3.89 11.99 16.92
N PRO A 167 -2.72 11.98 17.58
CA PRO A 167 -2.30 10.83 18.39
C PRO A 167 -3.22 10.58 19.60
N GLY A 168 -4.03 11.57 20.00
CA GLY A 168 -5.10 11.38 21.00
C GLY A 168 -6.16 10.38 20.54
N THR A 169 -6.52 10.39 19.25
CA THR A 169 -7.47 9.44 18.67
C THR A 169 -6.87 8.04 18.56
N ALA A 170 -5.60 7.95 18.17
CA ALA A 170 -4.87 6.67 18.17
C ALA A 170 -4.79 6.08 19.58
N LYS A 171 -4.48 6.90 20.61
CA LYS A 171 -4.49 6.48 22.02
C LYS A 171 -5.86 5.94 22.40
N TYR A 172 -6.93 6.67 22.10
CA TYR A 172 -8.30 6.25 22.42
C TYR A 172 -8.67 4.92 21.75
N LEU A 173 -8.33 4.75 20.47
CA LEU A 173 -8.65 3.53 19.72
C LEU A 173 -7.89 2.32 20.28
N ILE A 174 -6.60 2.49 20.60
CA ILE A 174 -5.77 1.43 21.17
C ILE A 174 -6.24 1.07 22.59
N THR A 175 -6.57 2.04 23.44
CA THR A 175 -7.06 1.76 24.80
C THR A 175 -8.44 1.10 24.78
N LYS A 176 -9.35 1.52 23.89
CA LYS A 176 -10.64 0.82 23.70
C LYS A 176 -10.45 -0.59 23.15
N GLY A 177 -9.58 -0.77 22.16
CA GLY A 177 -9.24 -2.07 21.61
C GLY A 177 -8.68 -3.00 22.69
N PHE A 178 -7.77 -2.49 23.51
CA PHE A 178 -7.21 -3.22 24.64
C PHE A 178 -8.27 -3.60 25.69
N ALA A 179 -9.19 -2.69 26.01
CA ALA A 179 -10.31 -2.97 26.91
C ALA A 179 -11.28 -4.03 26.34
N LEU A 180 -11.53 -4.00 25.02
CA LEU A 180 -12.35 -4.99 24.33
C LEU A 180 -11.66 -6.37 24.29
N LEU A 181 -10.36 -6.41 24.00
CA LEU A 181 -9.50 -7.61 24.06
C LEU A 181 -9.43 -8.22 25.46
N LYS A 182 -9.42 -7.38 26.51
CA LYS A 182 -9.52 -7.81 27.90
C LYS A 182 -10.91 -8.42 28.19
N LYS A 183 -11.99 -7.79 27.69
CA LYS A 183 -13.37 -8.26 27.87
C LYS A 183 -13.63 -9.62 27.22
N ILE A 184 -12.97 -9.90 26.08
CA ILE A 184 -13.07 -11.20 25.38
C ILE A 184 -12.08 -12.27 25.90
N HIS A 185 -11.42 -12.04 27.05
CA HIS A 185 -10.48 -12.97 27.71
C HIS A 185 -9.30 -13.48 26.86
N LEU A 186 -9.06 -12.93 25.67
CA LEU A 186 -7.94 -13.32 24.79
C LEU A 186 -6.57 -12.87 25.31
N MET A 187 -6.51 -11.93 26.28
CA MET A 187 -5.27 -11.48 26.90
C MET A 187 -5.30 -11.58 28.42
N LYS A 188 -4.39 -12.39 28.99
CA LYS A 188 -4.09 -12.41 30.45
C LYS A 188 -3.52 -11.06 30.91
N GLU A 189 -3.94 -10.62 32.10
CA GLU A 189 -3.40 -9.45 32.80
C GLU A 189 -1.90 -9.66 33.08
N LYS A 190 -1.08 -8.74 32.58
CA LYS A 190 0.30 -8.56 33.02
C LYS A 190 0.43 -7.09 33.41
N ASN A 191 0.81 -6.84 34.67
CA ASN A 191 0.89 -5.50 35.28
C ASN A 191 1.71 -4.50 34.42
N ASN A 192 2.74 -4.96 33.71
CA ASN A 192 3.63 -4.09 32.92
C ASN A 192 3.11 -3.78 31.51
N ARG A 193 1.94 -4.27 31.08
CA ARG A 193 1.44 -4.03 29.71
C ARG A 193 0.91 -2.62 29.51
N THR A 194 0.22 -2.07 30.51
CA THR A 194 -0.35 -0.72 30.45
C THR A 194 0.76 0.32 30.37
N GLU A 195 1.79 0.21 31.22
CA GLU A 195 2.97 1.11 31.20
C GLU A 195 3.72 1.05 29.86
N ARG A 196 3.96 -0.15 29.31
CA ARG A 196 4.60 -0.30 27.99
C ARG A 196 3.76 0.32 26.87
N LEU A 197 2.44 0.23 26.97
CA LEU A 197 1.51 0.81 26.01
C LEU A 197 1.51 2.33 26.10
N GLU A 198 1.55 2.89 27.31
CA GLU A 198 1.69 4.33 27.54
C GLU A 198 3.03 4.85 26.99
N GLN A 199 4.14 4.18 27.30
CA GLN A 199 5.45 4.54 26.74
C GLN A 199 5.44 4.48 25.20
N SER A 200 4.84 3.44 24.63
CA SER A 200 4.70 3.31 23.17
C SER A 200 3.86 4.45 22.57
N MET A 201 2.82 4.90 23.28
CA MET A 201 1.99 6.02 22.85
C MET A 201 2.72 7.37 22.95
N GLU A 202 3.62 7.55 23.92
CA GLU A 202 4.46 8.75 23.98
C GLU A 202 5.47 8.78 22.83
N THR A 203 6.11 7.65 22.50
CA THR A 203 6.96 7.56 21.31
C THR A 203 6.17 7.81 20.02
N TYR A 204 4.95 7.27 19.92
CA TYR A 204 4.03 7.54 18.81
C TYR A 204 3.74 9.04 18.66
N LYS A 205 3.35 9.71 19.76
CA LYS A 205 3.09 11.15 19.76
C LYS A 205 4.31 11.96 19.34
N GLY A 206 5.49 11.58 19.82
CA GLY A 206 6.75 12.22 19.45
C GLY A 206 7.01 12.16 17.94
N ALA A 207 7.05 10.94 17.39
CA ALA A 207 7.28 10.74 15.96
C ALA A 207 6.21 11.41 15.08
N SER A 208 4.94 11.33 15.47
CA SER A 208 3.83 12.04 14.80
C SER A 208 4.04 13.55 14.78
N ARG A 209 4.45 14.15 15.91
CA ARG A 209 4.71 15.60 16.01
C ARG A 209 5.89 16.00 15.10
N PHE A 210 7.00 15.27 15.14
CA PHE A 210 8.15 15.53 14.28
C PHE A 210 7.77 15.52 12.80
N LEU A 211 6.98 14.53 12.36
CA LEU A 211 6.53 14.45 10.97
C LEU A 211 5.57 15.61 10.61
N LYS A 212 4.64 15.96 11.52
CA LYS A 212 3.69 17.06 11.31
C LYS A 212 4.38 18.42 11.19
N GLU A 213 5.44 18.65 11.96
CA GLU A 213 6.24 19.88 11.90
C GLU A 213 7.06 19.95 10.60
N ASN A 214 7.55 18.81 10.10
CA ASN A 214 8.34 18.71 8.88
C ASN A 214 7.46 18.59 7.62
N LYS A 215 6.70 19.65 7.30
CA LYS A 215 5.84 19.70 6.09
C LYS A 215 6.59 19.42 4.79
N LEU A 216 7.85 19.87 4.71
CA LEU A 216 8.71 19.63 3.54
C LEU A 216 9.01 18.14 3.35
N ALA A 217 9.08 17.38 4.44
CA ALA A 217 9.29 15.94 4.34
C ALA A 217 8.08 15.26 3.70
N ILE A 218 6.88 15.55 4.20
CA ILE A 218 5.62 15.02 3.68
C ILE A 218 5.43 15.41 2.21
N PHE A 219 5.76 16.65 1.85
CA PHE A 219 5.66 17.10 0.46
C PHE A 219 6.61 16.33 -0.47
N ASN A 220 7.88 16.16 -0.08
CA ASN A 220 8.86 15.43 -0.88
C ASN A 220 8.48 13.96 -1.04
N THR A 221 8.04 13.31 0.04
CA THR A 221 7.61 11.90 0.01
C THR A 221 6.32 11.70 -0.78
N THR A 222 5.42 12.69 -0.78
CA THR A 222 4.24 12.70 -1.66
C THR A 222 4.63 12.76 -3.14
N ILE A 223 5.59 13.62 -3.53
CA ILE A 223 6.09 13.68 -4.92
C ILE A 223 6.72 12.36 -5.33
N ILE A 224 7.55 11.77 -4.47
CA ILE A 224 8.18 10.48 -4.75
C ILE A 224 7.11 9.39 -4.87
N SER A 225 6.06 9.43 -4.05
CA SER A 225 4.91 8.51 -4.13
C SER A 225 4.12 8.65 -5.44
N PHE A 226 3.97 9.87 -5.98
CA PHE A 226 3.38 10.07 -7.31
C PHE A 226 4.19 9.38 -8.40
N ILE A 227 5.51 9.61 -8.40
CA ILE A 227 6.44 9.00 -9.37
C ILE A 227 6.43 7.46 -9.21
N GLN A 228 6.47 6.98 -7.98
CA GLN A 228 6.38 5.55 -7.67
C GLN A 228 5.10 4.95 -8.26
N ARG A 229 3.94 5.60 -8.06
CA ARG A 229 2.66 5.07 -8.56
C ARG A 229 2.58 5.11 -10.08
N PHE A 230 3.18 6.12 -10.71
CA PHE A 230 3.32 6.16 -12.17
C PHE A 230 4.07 4.94 -12.70
N PHE A 231 5.15 4.50 -12.04
CA PHE A 231 5.84 3.26 -12.42
C PHE A 231 4.93 2.03 -12.29
N LEU A 232 4.08 1.96 -11.26
CA LEU A 232 3.14 0.85 -11.13
C LEU A 232 2.11 0.78 -12.25
N PHE A 233 1.55 1.93 -12.64
CA PHE A 233 0.64 2.00 -13.77
C PHE A 233 1.34 1.68 -15.09
N ALA A 234 2.59 2.15 -15.25
CA ALA A 234 3.43 1.80 -16.39
C ALA A 234 3.72 0.30 -16.48
N ILE A 235 3.96 -0.39 -15.36
CA ILE A 235 4.12 -1.86 -15.34
C ILE A 235 2.88 -2.54 -15.94
N THR A 236 1.70 -2.15 -15.46
CA THR A 236 0.43 -2.75 -15.92
C THR A 236 0.22 -2.50 -17.41
N TYR A 237 0.53 -1.30 -17.88
CA TYR A 237 0.47 -0.96 -19.30
C TYR A 237 1.47 -1.74 -20.16
N VAL A 238 2.73 -1.86 -19.71
CA VAL A 238 3.77 -2.64 -20.41
C VAL A 238 3.38 -4.11 -20.50
N VAL A 239 2.82 -4.67 -19.42
CA VAL A 239 2.30 -6.05 -19.42
C VAL A 239 1.12 -6.18 -20.38
N TYR A 240 0.17 -5.24 -20.37
CA TYR A 240 -0.95 -5.23 -21.32
C TYR A 240 -0.48 -5.20 -22.79
N ARG A 241 0.46 -4.31 -23.12
CA ARG A 241 1.08 -4.22 -24.46
C ARG A 241 1.87 -5.47 -24.83
N SER A 242 2.44 -6.17 -23.85
CA SER A 242 3.21 -7.39 -24.07
C SER A 242 2.36 -8.54 -24.65
N PHE A 243 1.06 -8.55 -24.37
CA PHE A 243 0.09 -9.49 -24.95
C PHE A 243 -0.37 -9.10 -26.36
N GLY A 244 0.22 -8.06 -26.98
CA GLY A 244 -0.16 -7.58 -28.31
C GLY A 244 -1.46 -6.79 -28.35
N LEU A 245 -2.07 -6.51 -27.19
CA LEU A 245 -3.30 -5.75 -27.07
C LEU A 245 -2.99 -4.24 -27.19
N ASN A 246 -3.70 -3.55 -28.08
CA ASN A 246 -3.56 -2.09 -28.30
C ASN A 246 -4.90 -1.34 -28.14
N THR A 247 -5.94 -2.04 -27.72
CA THR A 247 -7.33 -1.55 -27.72
C THR A 247 -7.55 -0.48 -26.65
N GLU A 248 -6.92 -0.63 -25.49
CA GLU A 248 -7.11 0.24 -24.34
C GLU A 248 -5.97 1.24 -24.17
N THR A 249 -6.36 2.48 -23.87
CA THR A 249 -5.41 3.56 -23.64
C THR A 249 -4.82 3.48 -22.23
N PHE A 250 -3.60 3.99 -22.04
CA PHE A 250 -2.96 4.13 -20.72
C PHE A 250 -3.89 4.79 -19.68
N PHE A 251 -4.72 5.74 -20.13
CA PHE A 251 -5.73 6.40 -19.33
C PHE A 251 -6.78 5.41 -18.79
N THR A 252 -7.38 4.55 -19.63
CA THR A 252 -8.39 3.58 -19.18
C THR A 252 -7.83 2.64 -18.12
N ILE A 253 -6.61 2.13 -18.32
CA ILE A 253 -5.95 1.23 -17.35
C ILE A 253 -5.68 1.96 -16.03
N THR A 254 -5.17 3.19 -16.10
CA THR A 254 -4.91 4.02 -14.91
C THR A 254 -6.20 4.31 -14.14
N ILE A 255 -7.30 4.56 -14.85
CA ILE A 255 -8.63 4.81 -14.29
C ILE A 255 -9.11 3.61 -13.50
N LEU A 256 -9.08 2.43 -14.11
CA LEU A 256 -9.52 1.20 -13.44
C LEU A 256 -8.65 0.88 -12.22
N GLN A 257 -7.34 1.14 -12.30
CA GLN A 257 -6.42 0.93 -11.18
C GLN A 257 -6.48 1.99 -10.08
N ALA A 258 -7.12 3.13 -10.33
CA ALA A 258 -7.35 4.16 -9.32
C ALA A 258 -8.54 3.83 -8.40
N VAL A 259 -9.45 2.96 -8.83
CA VAL A 259 -10.63 2.52 -8.06
C VAL A 259 -10.28 1.48 -6.99
N ILE A 260 -9.23 0.68 -7.25
CA ILE A 260 -8.75 -0.42 -6.40
C ILE A 260 -7.81 0.11 -5.31
#